data_AF-A0A414KGI9-F1
#
_entry.id   AF-A0A414KGI9-F1
#
_cell.length_a   1.000
_cell.length_b   1.000
_cell.length_c   1.000
_cell.angle_alpha   90.00
_cell.angle_beta   90.00
_cell.angle_gamma   90.00
#
_symmetry.space_group_name_H-M   'P 1'
#
loop_
_entity.id
_entity.type
_entity.pdbx_description
1 polymer ?
#
loop_
_entity_poly.entity_id
_entity_poly.type
_entity_poly.pdbx_seq_one_letter_code
_entity_poly.pdbx_strand_id
1 'polypeptide(L)'
;MENGYENFVDTLRQSLLKETSYEEEMICYKKAEEYPPTSGDRLLLKNRQKEGVYEVCALYVRDLYDEFQNGWSMENIIQEIMKRLDTLARSECFEKSKNLDSYEKVKGDLFIRLMNVVKYRDELKNAIFRTVGDIALVLYAGWENWMDAVPALK
;
A
#
# COMPACT_ATOMS: atom_id res chain seq x y z
N MET A 1 -11.63 17.85 17.42
CA MET A 1 -11.07 16.52 17.76
C MET A 1 -10.15 15.96 16.65
N GLU A 2 -9.89 16.69 15.56
CA GLU A 2 -8.93 16.29 14.50
C GLU A 2 -7.47 16.18 14.98
N ASN A 3 -7.05 17.01 15.95
CA ASN A 3 -5.66 16.98 16.45
C ASN A 3 -5.26 15.64 17.09
N GLY A 4 -6.20 14.83 17.61
CA GLY A 4 -5.86 13.56 18.25
C GLY A 4 -5.46 12.47 17.26
N TYR A 5 -6.12 12.42 16.11
CA TYR A 5 -5.87 11.41 15.08
C TYR A 5 -4.60 11.71 14.30
N GLU A 6 -4.43 12.94 13.81
CA GLU A 6 -3.22 13.33 13.08
C GLU A 6 -1.97 13.19 13.96
N ASN A 7 -2.04 13.61 15.23
CA ASN A 7 -0.93 13.38 16.17
C ASN A 7 -0.63 11.90 16.37
N PHE A 8 -1.64 11.04 16.36
CA PHE A 8 -1.44 9.59 16.43
C PHE A 8 -0.74 9.06 15.17
N VAL A 9 -1.18 9.49 13.98
CA VAL A 9 -0.56 9.10 12.70
C VAL A 9 0.92 9.50 12.68
N ASP A 10 1.23 10.73 13.08
CA ASP A 10 2.59 11.24 13.15
C ASP A 10 3.42 10.46 14.18
N THR A 11 2.89 10.20 15.37
CA THR A 11 3.58 9.43 16.40
C THR A 11 3.85 8.00 15.94
N LEU A 12 2.85 7.35 15.34
CA LEU A 12 2.98 6.00 14.79
C LEU A 12 4.08 5.95 13.72
N ARG A 13 4.09 6.93 12.80
CA ARG A 13 5.11 7.04 11.75
C ARG A 13 6.51 7.21 12.34
N GLN A 14 6.68 8.12 13.29
CA GLN A 14 7.97 8.36 13.95
C GLN A 14 8.45 7.15 14.75
N SER A 15 7.55 6.46 15.45
CA SER A 15 7.87 5.23 16.16
C SER A 15 8.32 4.13 15.20
N LEU A 16 7.64 3.95 14.06
CA LEU A 16 8.06 2.97 13.06
C LEU A 16 9.42 3.32 12.45
N LEU A 17 9.70 4.58 12.13
CA LEU A 17 11.01 5.01 11.64
C LEU A 17 12.13 4.74 12.65
N LYS A 18 11.84 4.83 13.95
CA LYS A 18 12.81 4.58 15.01
C LYS A 18 13.07 3.09 15.25
N GLU A 19 12.00 2.28 15.25
CA GLU A 19 12.08 0.85 15.55
C GLU A 19 12.43 -0.01 14.33
N THR A 20 12.38 0.56 13.12
CA THR A 20 12.78 -0.09 11.87
C THR A 20 14.04 0.55 11.29
N SER A 21 14.66 -0.10 10.30
CA SER A 21 15.73 0.50 9.49
C SER A 21 15.19 1.25 8.26
N TYR A 22 13.92 1.66 8.28
CA TYR A 22 13.29 2.33 7.15
C TYR A 22 13.72 3.78 7.04
N GLU A 23 13.92 4.21 5.81
CA GLU A 23 14.15 5.62 5.48
C GLU A 23 12.80 6.36 5.43
N GLU A 24 12.83 7.68 5.58
CA GLU A 24 11.65 8.56 5.59
C GLU A 24 10.72 8.33 4.38
N GLU A 25 11.32 8.08 3.21
CA GLU A 25 10.62 7.83 1.94
C GLU A 25 9.95 6.45 1.84
N MET A 26 10.32 5.52 2.73
CA MET A 26 9.77 4.18 2.79
C MET A 26 8.46 4.13 3.58
N ILE A 27 8.14 5.16 4.37
CA ILE A 27 6.88 5.25 5.13
C ILE A 27 6.04 6.44 4.64
N CYS A 28 4.97 6.14 3.92
CA CYS A 28 4.10 7.13 3.28
C CYS A 28 2.67 7.05 3.84
N TYR A 29 2.17 8.16 4.37
CA TYR A 29 0.77 8.30 4.72
C TYR A 29 -0.04 8.67 3.47
N LYS A 30 -1.15 7.97 3.25
CA LYS A 30 -2.12 8.24 2.20
C LYS A 30 -3.52 8.30 2.78
N LYS A 31 -4.25 9.38 2.51
CA LYS A 31 -5.66 9.52 2.89
C LYS A 31 -6.58 8.64 2.04
N ALA A 32 -7.76 8.34 2.57
CA ALA A 32 -8.76 7.51 1.91
C ALA A 32 -9.15 7.99 0.51
N GLU A 33 -9.22 9.31 0.30
CA GLU A 33 -9.55 9.95 -0.97
C GLU A 33 -8.38 9.97 -1.98
N GLU A 34 -7.15 9.75 -1.51
CA GLU A 34 -5.98 9.70 -2.37
C GLU A 34 -5.97 8.42 -3.19
N TYR A 35 -5.44 8.50 -4.41
CA TYR A 35 -5.52 7.39 -5.33
C TYR A 35 -4.49 6.27 -5.02
N PRO A 36 -4.87 4.98 -5.19
CA PRO A 36 -6.24 4.53 -5.42
C PRO A 36 -7.09 4.71 -4.15
N PRO A 37 -8.32 5.25 -4.27
CA PRO A 37 -9.15 5.53 -3.11
C PRO A 37 -9.46 4.23 -2.36
N THR A 38 -9.51 4.33 -1.04
CA THR A 38 -9.75 3.20 -0.14
C THR A 38 -10.83 3.51 0.88
N SER A 39 -11.27 2.48 1.60
CA SER A 39 -12.24 2.60 2.70
C SER A 39 -11.72 3.41 3.90
N GLY A 40 -10.41 3.67 3.98
CA GLY A 40 -9.78 4.44 5.04
C GLY A 40 -8.36 4.85 4.71
N ASP A 41 -7.79 5.67 5.58
CA ASP A 41 -6.40 6.15 5.47
C ASP A 41 -5.43 5.01 5.74
N ARG A 42 -4.28 5.08 5.06
CA ARG A 42 -3.26 4.03 5.09
C ARG A 42 -1.88 4.60 5.37
N LEU A 43 -1.13 3.89 6.19
CA LEU A 43 0.31 4.06 6.31
C LEU A 43 0.98 2.95 5.49
N LEU A 44 1.60 3.34 4.38
CA LEU A 44 2.27 2.45 3.44
C LEU A 44 3.73 2.26 3.86
N LEU A 45 4.10 1.02 4.12
CA LEU A 45 5.45 0.59 4.45
C LEU A 45 6.06 -0.08 3.23
N LYS A 46 7.07 0.55 2.63
CA LYS A 46 7.75 0.06 1.42
C LYS A 46 9.05 -0.63 1.81
N ASN A 47 9.14 -1.92 1.54
CA ASN A 47 10.38 -2.67 1.69
C ASN A 47 11.01 -2.90 0.31
N ARG A 48 12.26 -2.44 0.14
CA ARG A 48 12.99 -2.61 -1.13
C ARG A 48 13.58 -4.01 -1.20
N GLN A 49 13.04 -4.84 -2.08
CA GLN A 49 13.50 -6.23 -2.27
C GLN A 49 14.66 -6.30 -3.27
N LYS A 50 14.51 -5.66 -4.42
CA LYS A 50 15.52 -5.57 -5.49
C LYS A 50 15.45 -4.18 -6.13
N GLU A 51 16.41 -3.88 -7.01
CA GLU A 51 16.37 -2.63 -7.78
C GLU A 51 15.05 -2.52 -8.56
N GLY A 52 14.27 -1.48 -8.27
CA GLY A 52 12.96 -1.22 -8.89
C GLY A 52 11.79 -2.08 -8.35
N VAL A 53 12.02 -3.03 -7.45
CA VAL A 53 10.97 -3.91 -6.89
C VAL A 53 10.78 -3.61 -5.41
N TYR A 54 9.58 -3.11 -5.09
CA TYR A 54 9.16 -2.80 -3.74
C TYR A 54 8.01 -3.70 -3.32
N GLU A 55 8.12 -4.24 -2.13
CA GLU A 55 7.00 -4.82 -1.41
C GLU A 55 6.34 -3.70 -0.60
N VAL A 56 5.02 -3.59 -0.66
CA VAL A 56 4.28 -2.54 0.05
C VAL A 56 3.26 -3.18 0.97
N CYS A 57 3.44 -2.96 2.28
CA CYS A 57 2.44 -3.30 3.28
C CYS A 57 1.61 -2.05 3.60
N ALA A 58 0.29 -2.18 3.62
CA ALA A 58 -0.62 -1.09 3.95
C ALA A 58 -1.26 -1.33 5.32
N LEU A 59 -1.03 -0.40 6.25
CA LEU A 59 -1.67 -0.40 7.56
C LEU A 59 -2.88 0.53 7.53
N TYR A 60 -4.07 0.03 7.87
CA TYR A 60 -5.27 0.86 7.99
C TYR A 60 -5.20 1.64 9.31
N VAL A 61 -4.98 2.95 9.20
CA VAL A 61 -4.60 3.79 10.35
C VAL A 61 -5.77 4.01 11.31
N ARG A 62 -7.00 3.99 10.79
CA ARG A 62 -8.22 4.10 11.60
C ARG A 62 -8.32 2.95 12.59
N ASP A 63 -8.13 1.71 12.15
CA ASP A 63 -8.23 0.52 13.00
C ASP A 63 -7.19 0.59 14.14
N LEU A 64 -5.96 1.00 13.82
CA LEU A 64 -4.91 1.17 14.83
C LEU A 64 -5.22 2.30 15.82
N TYR A 65 -5.84 3.38 15.35
CA TYR A 65 -6.27 4.47 16.22
C TYR A 65 -7.38 4.04 17.16
N ASP A 66 -8.34 3.24 16.69
CA ASP A 66 -9.43 2.75 17.51
C ASP A 66 -8.90 1.83 18.63
N GLU A 67 -7.94 0.96 18.34
CA GLU A 67 -7.23 0.17 19.37
C GLU A 67 -6.48 1.06 20.38
N PHE A 68 -5.83 2.13 19.91
CA PHE A 68 -5.18 3.11 20.77
C PHE A 68 -6.18 3.81 21.70
N GLN A 69 -7.37 4.19 21.19
CA GLN A 69 -8.45 4.76 22.00
C GLN A 69 -9.00 3.74 23.01
N ASN A 70 -8.96 2.44 22.69
CA ASN A 70 -9.34 1.35 23.60
C ASN A 70 -8.26 1.01 24.65
N GLY A 71 -7.19 1.80 24.73
CA GLY A 71 -6.18 1.71 25.79
C GLY A 71 -4.92 0.95 25.41
N TRP A 72 -4.76 0.56 24.14
CA TRP A 72 -3.48 0.04 23.68
C TRP A 72 -2.41 1.13 23.69
N SER A 73 -1.23 0.81 24.22
CA SER A 73 -0.08 1.72 24.12
C SER A 73 0.47 1.74 22.70
N MET A 74 1.14 2.84 22.34
CA MET A 74 1.87 2.93 21.07
C MET A 74 2.90 1.81 20.95
N GLU A 75 3.58 1.45 22.03
CA GLU A 75 4.55 0.35 22.06
C GLU A 75 3.92 -1.00 21.68
N ASN A 76 2.75 -1.33 22.24
CA ASN A 76 2.04 -2.57 21.91
C ASN A 76 1.62 -2.60 20.44
N ILE A 77 1.15 -1.47 19.91
CA ILE A 77 0.76 -1.34 18.48
C ILE A 77 1.98 -1.60 17.59
N ILE A 78 3.12 -0.98 17.88
CA ILE A 78 4.36 -1.16 17.12
C ILE A 78 4.84 -2.62 17.18
N GLN A 79 4.86 -3.22 18.37
CA GLN A 79 5.27 -4.62 18.52
C GLN A 79 4.39 -5.58 17.71
N GLU A 80 3.08 -5.37 17.69
CA GLU A 80 2.16 -6.18 16.91
C GLU A 80 2.35 -5.98 15.39
N ILE A 81 2.57 -4.73 14.94
CA ILE A 81 2.92 -4.43 13.55
C ILE A 81 4.21 -5.17 13.16
N MET A 82 5.26 -5.07 13.96
CA MET A 82 6.55 -5.71 13.69
C MET A 82 6.44 -7.24 13.64
N LYS A 83 5.66 -7.83 14.55
CA LYS A 83 5.38 -9.27 14.54
C LYS A 83 4.65 -9.71 13.27
N ARG A 84 3.67 -8.92 12.81
CA ARG A 84 2.95 -9.21 11.56
C ARG A 84 3.84 -9.05 10.33
N LEU A 85 4.69 -8.03 10.30
CA LEU A 85 5.67 -7.84 9.22
C LEU A 85 6.67 -9.01 9.15
N ASP A 86 7.20 -9.48 10.28
CA ASP A 86 8.08 -10.66 10.31
C ASP A 86 7.34 -11.93 9.84
N THR A 87 6.08 -12.09 10.24
CA THR A 87 5.24 -13.21 9.79
C THR A 87 5.00 -13.17 8.28
N LEU A 88 4.69 -11.99 7.72
CA LEU A 88 4.51 -11.78 6.29
C LEU A 88 5.80 -12.04 5.51
N ALA A 89 6.94 -11.55 6.00
CA ALA A 89 8.24 -11.77 5.39
C ALA A 89 8.63 -13.26 5.34
N ARG A 90 8.21 -14.05 6.33
CA ARG A 90 8.41 -15.51 6.37
C ARG A 90 7.36 -16.28 5.57
N SER A 91 6.24 -15.65 5.24
CA SER A 91 5.18 -16.29 4.47
C SER A 91 5.52 -16.36 2.99
N GLU A 92 5.03 -17.41 2.32
CA GLU A 92 5.10 -17.56 0.88
C GLU A 92 4.18 -16.59 0.10
N CYS A 93 3.61 -15.58 0.77
CA CYS A 93 2.67 -14.61 0.17
C CYS A 93 3.26 -13.94 -1.08
N PHE A 94 4.58 -13.79 -1.14
CA PHE A 94 5.30 -13.18 -2.26
C PHE A 94 5.93 -14.18 -3.24
N GLU A 95 5.74 -15.50 -3.07
CA GLU A 95 6.35 -16.49 -3.97
C GLU A 95 5.92 -16.32 -5.41
N LYS A 96 4.68 -15.92 -5.64
CA LYS A 96 4.20 -15.71 -6.99
C LYS A 96 4.74 -14.40 -7.61
N SER A 97 5.22 -13.44 -6.81
CA SER A 97 5.96 -12.26 -7.33
C SER A 97 7.31 -12.67 -7.95
N LYS A 98 7.86 -13.83 -7.57
CA LYS A 98 9.05 -14.42 -8.21
C LYS A 98 8.81 -14.82 -9.68
N ASN A 99 7.55 -14.95 -10.11
CA ASN A 99 7.19 -15.29 -11.50
C ASN A 99 6.97 -14.07 -12.40
N LEU A 100 7.09 -12.84 -11.89
CA LEU A 100 6.91 -11.60 -12.67
C LEU A 100 7.88 -11.47 -13.86
N ASP A 101 8.96 -12.24 -13.86
CA ASP A 101 9.93 -12.34 -14.96
C ASP A 101 9.43 -13.19 -16.14
N SER A 102 8.33 -13.93 -15.98
CA SER A 102 7.77 -14.82 -17.00
C SER A 102 6.36 -14.40 -17.40
N TYR A 103 6.23 -13.78 -18.57
CA TYR A 103 4.94 -13.42 -19.16
C TYR A 103 3.97 -14.61 -19.19
N GLU A 104 4.44 -15.79 -19.59
CA GLU A 104 3.59 -16.99 -19.68
C GLU A 104 2.97 -17.39 -18.34
N LYS A 105 3.68 -17.17 -17.23
CA LYS A 105 3.19 -17.48 -15.88
C LYS A 105 2.22 -16.43 -15.34
N VAL A 106 2.34 -15.16 -15.77
CA VAL A 106 1.57 -14.04 -15.20
C VAL A 106 0.48 -13.52 -16.12
N LYS A 107 0.44 -13.90 -17.41
CA LYS A 107 -0.51 -13.35 -18.39
C LYS A 107 -1.98 -13.48 -18.01
N GLY A 108 -2.35 -14.50 -17.23
CA GLY A 108 -3.71 -14.69 -16.72
C GLY A 108 -4.13 -13.69 -15.64
N ASP A 109 -3.14 -13.11 -14.97
CA ASP A 109 -3.29 -12.16 -13.87
C ASP A 109 -3.15 -10.69 -14.35
N LEU A 110 -2.81 -10.49 -15.63
CA LEU A 110 -2.65 -9.17 -16.22
C LEU A 110 -3.99 -8.57 -16.67
N PHE A 111 -4.22 -7.30 -16.34
CA PHE A 111 -5.40 -6.56 -16.79
C PHE A 111 -5.08 -5.09 -17.06
N ILE A 112 -5.98 -4.43 -17.79
CA ILE A 112 -5.86 -3.00 -18.11
C ILE A 112 -6.78 -2.19 -17.20
N ARG A 113 -6.22 -1.22 -16.49
CA ARG A 113 -6.95 -0.23 -15.69
C ARG A 113 -6.98 1.11 -16.42
N LEU A 114 -8.15 1.75 -16.45
CA LEU A 114 -8.31 3.09 -17.02
C LEU A 114 -8.05 4.15 -15.96
N MET A 115 -7.22 5.15 -16.28
CA MET A 115 -6.84 6.24 -15.38
C MET A 115 -6.86 7.59 -16.09
N ASN A 116 -7.28 8.66 -15.42
CA ASN A 116 -7.18 10.01 -15.97
C ASN A 116 -5.71 10.49 -15.95
N VAL A 117 -5.20 10.91 -17.11
CA VAL A 117 -3.79 11.31 -17.30
C VAL A 117 -3.43 12.57 -16.50
N VAL A 118 -4.36 13.53 -16.42
CA VAL A 118 -4.10 14.81 -15.74
C VAL A 118 -4.12 14.62 -14.23
N LYS A 119 -5.16 13.95 -13.72
CA LYS A 119 -5.37 13.75 -12.27
C LYS A 119 -4.29 12.86 -11.64
N TYR A 120 -3.79 11.86 -12.36
CA TYR A 120 -2.86 10.85 -11.82
C TYR A 120 -1.49 10.89 -12.48
N ARG A 121 -1.06 12.08 -12.93
CA ARG A 121 0.22 12.28 -13.63
C ARG A 121 1.41 11.70 -12.86
N ASP A 122 1.48 11.89 -11.55
CA ASP A 122 2.62 11.43 -10.74
C ASP A 122 2.65 9.91 -10.60
N GLU A 123 1.50 9.27 -10.39
CA GLU A 123 1.37 7.80 -10.36
C GLU A 123 1.76 7.18 -11.72
N LEU A 124 1.43 7.86 -12.83
CA LEU A 124 1.73 7.38 -14.18
C LEU A 124 3.23 7.44 -14.55
N LYS A 125 4.07 8.21 -13.84
CA LYS A 125 5.50 8.36 -14.17
C LYS A 125 6.25 7.02 -14.19
N ASN A 126 5.83 6.07 -13.35
CA ASN A 126 6.47 4.76 -13.21
C ASN A 126 5.61 3.62 -13.77
N ALA A 127 4.56 3.92 -14.54
CA ALA A 127 3.60 2.94 -15.02
C ALA A 127 3.83 2.57 -16.49
N ILE A 128 3.42 1.35 -16.88
CA ILE A 128 3.37 0.92 -18.27
C ILE A 128 1.96 1.21 -18.79
N PHE A 129 1.82 2.16 -19.72
CA PHE A 129 0.51 2.53 -20.25
C PHE A 129 0.58 3.07 -21.68
N ARG A 130 -0.59 3.08 -22.34
CA ARG A 130 -0.82 3.87 -23.57
C ARG A 130 -1.93 4.89 -23.31
N THR A 131 -1.98 5.98 -24.06
CA THR A 131 -3.04 7.00 -23.93
C THR A 131 -4.04 6.94 -25.06
N VAL A 132 -5.30 7.25 -24.74
CA VAL A 132 -6.38 7.55 -25.70
C VAL A 132 -7.08 8.80 -25.18
N GLY A 133 -6.82 9.94 -25.82
CA GLY A 133 -7.24 11.23 -25.28
C GLY A 133 -6.58 11.52 -23.94
N ASP A 134 -7.39 11.85 -22.93
CA ASP A 134 -7.00 12.11 -21.54
C ASP A 134 -7.05 10.86 -20.64
N ILE A 135 -7.24 9.67 -21.23
CA ILE A 135 -7.31 8.38 -20.52
C ILE A 135 -6.03 7.59 -20.78
N ALA A 136 -5.37 7.15 -19.71
CA ALA A 136 -4.30 6.17 -19.69
C ALA A 136 -4.87 4.75 -19.52
N LEU A 137 -4.47 3.85 -20.41
CA LEU A 137 -4.71 2.40 -20.32
C LEU A 137 -3.48 1.76 -19.69
N VAL A 138 -3.52 1.56 -18.38
CA VAL A 138 -2.39 1.14 -17.55
C VAL A 138 -2.41 -0.36 -17.33
N LEU A 139 -1.28 -1.03 -17.53
CA LEU A 139 -1.14 -2.46 -17.27
C LEU A 139 -0.94 -2.72 -15.77
N TYR A 140 -1.76 -3.58 -15.20
CA TYR A 140 -1.66 -4.07 -13.82
C TYR A 140 -1.55 -5.60 -13.80
N ALA A 141 -0.92 -6.12 -12.76
CA ALA A 141 -0.95 -7.54 -12.41
C ALA A 141 -1.74 -7.69 -11.10
N GLY A 142 -2.68 -8.64 -11.07
CA GLY A 142 -3.59 -8.84 -9.96
C GLY A 142 -3.43 -10.19 -9.28
N TRP A 143 -3.34 -10.21 -7.95
CA TRP A 143 -2.94 -11.43 -7.24
C TRP A 143 -4.00 -12.12 -6.35
N GLU A 144 -5.24 -11.63 -6.41
CA GLU A 144 -6.43 -12.21 -5.77
C GLU A 144 -7.68 -11.80 -6.59
N ASN A 145 -8.87 -12.36 -6.37
CA ASN A 145 -10.07 -11.99 -7.15
C ASN A 145 -10.41 -10.49 -7.01
N TRP A 146 -9.93 -9.66 -7.95
CA TRP A 146 -10.14 -8.20 -7.96
C TRP A 146 -11.61 -7.80 -8.04
N MET A 147 -12.50 -8.71 -8.43
CA MET A 147 -13.94 -8.48 -8.44
C MET A 147 -14.55 -8.37 -7.03
N ASP A 148 -13.91 -8.95 -6.01
CA ASP A 148 -14.45 -8.93 -4.64
C ASP A 148 -13.87 -7.77 -3.80
N ALA A 149 -12.73 -7.20 -4.19
CA ALA A 149 -11.98 -6.19 -3.43
C ALA A 149 -12.19 -4.73 -3.88
N VAL A 150 -13.03 -4.47 -4.89
CA VAL A 150 -13.36 -3.10 -5.34
C VAL A 150 -14.85 -2.82 -5.12
N PRO A 151 -15.26 -2.29 -3.95
CA PRO A 151 -16.61 -1.75 -3.77
C PRO A 151 -16.85 -0.43 -4.52
N ALA A 152 -15.85 0.15 -5.19
CA ALA A 152 -15.86 1.55 -5.62
C ALA A 152 -16.10 1.81 -7.12
N LEU A 153 -16.74 0.89 -7.85
CA LEU A 153 -17.16 1.10 -9.25
C LEU A 153 -18.58 0.59 -9.54
N LYS A 154 -19.50 0.74 -8.59
CA LYS A 154 -20.94 0.76 -8.86
C LYS A 154 -21.52 2.11 -8.46
#